data_AF-A0A1G7ZQJ3-F1
#
_entry.id   AF-A0A1G7ZQJ3-F1
#
_cell.length_a   1.000
_cell.length_b   1.000
_cell.length_c   1.000
_cell.angle_alpha   90.00
_cell.angle_beta   90.00
_cell.angle_gamma   90.00
#
_symmetry.space_group_name_H-M   'P 1'
#
loop_
_entity.id
_entity.type
_entity.pdbx_description
1 polymer ?
#
loop_
_entity_poly.entity_id
_entity_poly.type
_entity_poly.pdbx_seq_one_letter_code
_entity_poly.pdbx_strand_id
1 'polypeptide(L)'
;MSAHGIEEGDVCGRDGCAGRIEFTKPDNCSCHLSAPCSACTRTYLHCPDCDWEAEQYVINDYLVTENVKTNVYEDWKPRPLDPSKLDWHSKPHSSASMIKEGVYPPHMTHAEVEEKVRGTFGGRFEYFGDGRFKYVAYTD
;
A
#
# COMPACT_ATOMS: atom_id res chain seq x y z
N MET A 1 -6.52 -8.14 11.27
CA MET A 1 -5.78 -9.23 10.62
C MET A 1 -6.77 -10.36 10.41
N SER A 2 -7.10 -10.61 9.15
CA SER A 2 -8.04 -11.66 8.78
C SER A 2 -7.42 -13.04 9.00
N ALA A 3 -8.24 -14.01 9.41
CA ALA A 3 -7.82 -15.40 9.64
C ALA A 3 -7.57 -16.17 8.32
N HIS A 4 -7.84 -15.53 7.18
CA HIS A 4 -7.78 -16.09 5.85
C HIS A 4 -6.62 -15.48 5.06
N GLY A 5 -6.09 -16.23 4.09
CA GLY A 5 -5.07 -15.73 3.17
C GLY A 5 -5.58 -14.54 2.37
N ILE A 6 -4.71 -13.58 2.08
CA ILE A 6 -5.05 -12.36 1.33
C ILE A 6 -3.95 -11.92 0.35
N GLU A 7 -2.81 -12.60 0.34
CA GLU A 7 -1.71 -12.37 -0.60
C GLU A 7 -1.48 -13.60 -1.49
N GLU A 8 -0.79 -13.41 -2.62
CA GLU A 8 -0.39 -14.51 -3.49
C GLU A 8 0.47 -15.52 -2.71
N GLY A 9 0.14 -16.81 -2.86
CA GLY A 9 0.82 -17.92 -2.18
C GLY A 9 0.25 -18.27 -0.80
N ASP A 10 -0.54 -17.39 -0.18
CA ASP A 10 -1.20 -17.68 1.10
C ASP A 10 -2.15 -18.87 0.97
N VAL A 11 -2.30 -19.61 2.06
CA VAL A 11 -3.37 -20.60 2.18
C VAL A 11 -4.70 -19.85 2.32
N CYS A 12 -5.67 -20.20 1.47
CA CYS A 12 -6.96 -19.50 1.42
C CYS A 12 -7.66 -19.54 2.80
N GLY A 13 -7.88 -20.73 3.36
CA GLY A 13 -8.47 -20.91 4.68
C GLY A 13 -9.93 -20.51 4.82
N ARG A 14 -10.60 -20.06 3.75
CA ARG A 14 -12.04 -19.73 3.73
C ARG A 14 -12.85 -21.02 3.65
N ASP A 15 -13.82 -21.18 4.54
CA ASP A 15 -14.65 -22.39 4.64
C ASP A 15 -13.85 -23.71 4.71
N GLY A 16 -12.65 -23.68 5.30
CA GLY A 16 -11.75 -24.84 5.37
C GLY A 16 -11.00 -25.15 4.07
N CYS A 17 -11.05 -24.26 3.08
CA CYS A 17 -10.32 -24.38 1.83
C CYS A 17 -8.81 -24.41 2.08
N ALA A 18 -8.16 -25.49 1.66
CA ALA A 18 -6.70 -25.66 1.72
C ALA A 18 -5.98 -25.15 0.46
N GLY A 19 -6.71 -24.51 -0.46
CA GLY A 19 -6.19 -23.94 -1.69
C GLY A 19 -5.22 -22.79 -1.46
N ARG A 20 -4.54 -22.38 -2.54
CA ARG A 20 -3.63 -21.22 -2.51
C ARG A 20 -4.17 -20.08 -3.34
N ILE A 21 -3.93 -18.87 -2.86
CA ILE A 21 -4.31 -17.66 -3.59
C ILE A 21 -3.28 -17.40 -4.68
N GLU A 22 -3.75 -17.07 -5.88
CA GLU A 22 -2.92 -16.70 -7.03
C GLU A 22 -3.55 -15.55 -7.81
N PHE A 23 -2.74 -14.85 -8.62
CA PHE A 23 -3.29 -13.88 -9.56
C PHE A 23 -4.00 -14.57 -10.72
N THR A 24 -5.15 -14.03 -11.12
CA THR A 24 -5.83 -14.45 -12.35
C THR A 24 -4.90 -14.26 -13.54
N LYS A 25 -4.70 -15.33 -14.32
CA LYS A 25 -3.88 -15.25 -15.53
C LYS A 25 -4.65 -14.50 -16.62
N PRO A 26 -4.07 -13.45 -17.23
CA PRO A 26 -4.75 -12.70 -18.27
C PRO A 26 -4.95 -13.58 -19.51
N ASP A 27 -6.21 -13.77 -19.92
CA ASP A 27 -6.57 -14.41 -21.18
C ASP A 27 -6.78 -13.35 -22.28
N ASN A 28 -6.57 -13.72 -23.54
CA ASN A 28 -6.73 -12.86 -24.72
C ASN A 28 -5.93 -11.53 -24.66
N CYS A 29 -4.67 -11.58 -24.22
CA CYS A 29 -3.85 -10.39 -24.10
C CYS A 29 -3.42 -9.82 -25.47
N SER A 30 -3.53 -8.50 -25.63
CA SER A 30 -3.03 -7.74 -26.78
C SER A 30 -1.75 -6.98 -26.44
N CYS A 31 -1.00 -7.47 -25.44
CA CYS A 31 0.21 -6.84 -24.92
C CYS A 31 1.30 -6.64 -26.03
N HIS A 32 1.22 -7.34 -27.17
CA HIS A 32 2.07 -7.11 -28.36
C HIS A 32 1.62 -5.95 -29.28
N LEU A 33 0.36 -5.49 -29.18
CA LEU A 33 -0.18 -4.36 -29.93
C LEU A 33 -0.11 -3.06 -29.12
N SER A 34 -0.42 -3.16 -27.82
CA SER A 34 -0.45 -2.01 -26.92
C SER A 34 -0.17 -2.48 -25.50
N ALA A 35 1.09 -2.39 -25.07
CA ALA A 35 1.49 -2.64 -23.70
C ALA A 35 1.38 -1.36 -22.85
N PRO A 36 0.89 -1.44 -21.60
CA PRO A 36 0.22 -2.59 -21.00
C PRO A 36 -1.24 -2.71 -21.49
N CYS A 37 -1.71 -3.91 -21.82
CA CYS A 37 -3.09 -4.12 -22.27
C CYS A 37 -4.06 -4.27 -21.10
N SER A 38 -5.35 -4.01 -21.32
CA SER A 38 -6.38 -4.05 -20.27
C SER A 38 -6.48 -5.41 -19.56
N ALA A 39 -6.27 -6.51 -20.27
CA ALA A 39 -6.23 -7.85 -19.67
C ALA A 39 -5.03 -7.99 -18.71
N CYS A 40 -3.84 -7.55 -19.13
CA CYS A 40 -2.62 -7.57 -18.33
C CYS A 40 -2.77 -6.65 -17.07
N THR A 41 -3.53 -5.55 -17.15
CA THR A 41 -3.73 -4.61 -16.03
C THR A 41 -4.94 -4.91 -15.14
N ARG A 42 -5.79 -5.88 -15.49
CA ARG A 42 -6.98 -6.27 -14.72
C ARG A 42 -6.81 -7.71 -14.23
N THR A 43 -5.77 -7.92 -13.43
CA THR A 43 -5.53 -9.19 -12.76
C THR A 43 -5.94 -9.04 -11.29
N TYR A 44 -6.64 -10.04 -10.77
CA TYR A 44 -7.19 -10.05 -9.42
C TYR A 44 -6.58 -11.20 -8.63
N LEU A 45 -6.60 -11.11 -7.31
CA LEU A 45 -6.28 -12.25 -6.46
C LEU A 45 -7.47 -13.20 -6.48
N HIS A 46 -7.23 -14.49 -6.64
CA HIS A 46 -8.28 -15.48 -6.58
C HIS A 46 -7.81 -16.80 -5.97
N CYS A 47 -8.75 -17.60 -5.46
CA CYS A 47 -8.52 -18.98 -5.06
C CYS A 47 -9.22 -19.93 -6.05
N PRO A 48 -8.48 -20.80 -6.76
CA PRO A 48 -9.05 -21.69 -7.77
C PRO A 48 -9.93 -22.80 -7.19
N ASP A 49 -9.88 -23.03 -5.88
CA ASP A 49 -10.59 -24.14 -5.21
C ASP A 49 -11.94 -23.74 -4.60
N CYS A 50 -12.12 -22.45 -4.25
CA CYS A 50 -13.33 -21.97 -3.55
C CYS A 50 -13.93 -20.71 -4.18
N ASP A 51 -13.52 -20.37 -5.40
CA ASP A 51 -13.94 -19.20 -6.18
C ASP A 51 -13.88 -17.86 -5.42
N TRP A 52 -13.01 -17.73 -4.42
CA TRP A 52 -12.79 -16.44 -3.77
C TRP A 52 -12.01 -15.53 -4.72
N GLU A 53 -12.42 -14.26 -4.81
CA GLU A 53 -11.79 -13.26 -5.68
C GLU A 53 -11.72 -11.93 -4.95
N ALA A 54 -10.58 -11.24 -5.05
CA ALA A 54 -10.36 -9.95 -4.44
C ALA A 54 -9.62 -8.96 -5.34
N GLU A 55 -10.03 -7.69 -5.21
CA GLU A 55 -9.36 -6.54 -5.79
C GLU A 55 -8.69 -5.73 -4.68
N GLN A 56 -7.56 -5.11 -5.02
CA GLN A 56 -6.80 -4.27 -4.11
C GLN A 56 -6.71 -2.84 -4.63
N TYR A 57 -7.03 -1.88 -3.77
CA TYR A 57 -6.96 -0.46 -4.11
C TYR A 57 -6.57 0.39 -2.91
N VAL A 58 -6.07 1.61 -3.18
CA VAL A 58 -5.62 2.53 -2.15
C VAL A 58 -6.77 3.46 -1.75
N ILE A 59 -7.17 3.42 -0.48
CA ILE A 59 -8.11 4.35 0.14
C ILE A 59 -7.43 5.01 1.34
N ASN A 60 -7.36 6.35 1.37
CA ASN A 60 -6.87 7.12 2.52
C ASN A 60 -5.51 6.63 3.08
N ASP A 61 -4.53 6.37 2.21
CA ASP A 61 -3.19 5.80 2.54
C ASP A 61 -3.18 4.33 3.03
N TYR A 62 -4.29 3.60 2.88
CA TYR A 62 -4.35 2.16 3.12
C TYR A 62 -4.54 1.41 1.81
N LEU A 63 -3.78 0.34 1.64
CA LEU A 63 -4.08 -0.71 0.66
C LEU A 63 -5.18 -1.58 1.24
N VAL A 64 -6.37 -1.53 0.64
CA VAL A 64 -7.57 -2.25 1.06
C VAL A 64 -7.77 -3.44 0.13
N THR A 65 -8.07 -4.60 0.70
CA THR A 65 -8.44 -5.81 -0.03
C THR A 65 -9.95 -5.99 0.10
N GLU A 66 -10.66 -5.92 -1.03
CA GLU A 66 -12.10 -6.12 -1.11
C GLU A 66 -12.40 -7.45 -1.80
N ASN A 67 -13.32 -8.22 -1.23
CA ASN A 67 -13.90 -9.37 -1.89
C ASN A 67 -14.87 -8.91 -2.99
N VAL A 68 -14.57 -9.23 -4.24
CA VAL A 68 -15.30 -8.75 -5.42
C VAL A 68 -16.75 -9.25 -5.43
N LYS A 69 -17.01 -10.43 -4.86
CA LYS A 69 -18.35 -11.05 -4.86
C LYS A 69 -19.26 -10.47 -3.79
N THR A 70 -18.71 -10.20 -2.60
CA THR A 70 -19.50 -9.76 -1.45
C THR A 70 -19.43 -8.24 -1.22
N ASN A 71 -18.49 -7.54 -1.85
CA ASN A 71 -18.14 -6.14 -1.60
C ASN A 71 -17.80 -5.87 -0.12
N VAL A 72 -17.19 -6.87 0.53
CA VAL A 72 -16.74 -6.77 1.92
C VAL A 72 -15.24 -6.51 1.93
N TYR A 73 -14.81 -5.52 2.72
CA TYR A 73 -13.40 -5.27 2.98
C TYR A 73 -12.86 -6.32 3.94
N GLU A 74 -11.94 -7.15 3.46
CA GLU A 74 -11.38 -8.27 4.22
C GLU A 74 -10.04 -7.91 4.86
N ASP A 75 -9.28 -6.95 4.32
CA ASP A 75 -8.05 -6.48 4.95
C ASP A 75 -7.74 -5.02 4.59
N TRP A 76 -7.00 -4.35 5.46
CA TRP A 76 -6.44 -3.03 5.21
C TRP A 76 -5.09 -2.90 5.91
N LYS A 77 -4.09 -2.50 5.14
CA LYS A 77 -2.74 -2.24 5.66
C LYS A 77 -2.23 -0.91 5.12
N PRO A 78 -1.34 -0.19 5.84
CA PRO A 78 -0.73 1.00 5.30
C PRO A 78 -0.14 0.68 3.93
N ARG A 79 -0.42 1.53 2.93
CA ARG A 79 0.10 1.28 1.58
C ARG A 79 1.64 1.25 1.63
N PRO A 80 2.29 0.45 0.78
CA PRO A 80 3.72 0.52 0.60
C PRO A 80 4.14 1.94 0.23
N LEU A 81 5.22 2.41 0.85
CA LEU A 81 5.83 3.69 0.49
C LEU A 81 6.65 3.52 -0.79
N ASP A 82 6.61 4.52 -1.67
CA ASP A 82 7.34 4.53 -2.93
C ASP A 82 8.67 5.28 -2.80
N PRO A 83 9.83 4.58 -2.80
CA PRO A 83 11.14 5.23 -2.62
C PRO A 83 11.59 6.10 -3.80
N SER A 84 10.88 6.06 -4.94
CA SER A 84 11.21 6.88 -6.11
C SER A 84 10.77 8.34 -5.96
N LYS A 85 9.91 8.63 -4.98
CA LYS A 85 9.40 9.97 -4.66
C LYS A 85 9.43 10.20 -3.15
N LEU A 86 9.23 11.45 -2.74
CA LEU A 86 9.01 11.75 -1.33
C LEU A 86 7.63 11.24 -0.92
N ASP A 87 7.59 10.27 -0.02
CA ASP A 87 6.37 9.58 0.36
C ASP A 87 6.40 9.23 1.85
N TRP A 88 5.29 9.40 2.57
CA TRP A 88 5.26 9.18 4.01
C TRP A 88 3.87 8.84 4.53
N HIS A 89 3.86 8.20 5.69
CA HIS A 89 2.68 8.00 6.51
C HIS A 89 2.65 9.03 7.64
N SER A 90 1.47 9.58 7.88
CA SER A 90 1.23 10.46 9.02
C SER A 90 0.70 9.65 10.20
N LYS A 91 1.43 9.67 11.32
CA LYS A 91 1.13 8.89 12.52
C LYS A 91 0.80 9.84 13.69
N PRO A 92 -0.21 9.50 14.52
CA PRO A 92 -0.48 10.22 15.76
C PRO A 92 0.76 10.27 16.66
N HIS A 93 0.97 11.39 17.34
CA HIS A 93 2.08 11.54 18.27
C HIS A 93 1.65 12.23 19.57
N SER A 94 1.33 13.52 19.54
CA SER A 94 0.80 14.25 20.69
C SER A 94 -0.37 15.13 20.26
N SER A 95 -1.00 15.82 21.21
CA SER A 95 -2.10 16.74 20.91
C SER A 95 -1.71 17.93 20.03
N ALA A 96 -0.41 18.26 19.95
CA ALA A 96 0.12 19.42 19.20
C ALA A 96 1.21 19.01 18.19
N SER A 97 1.28 17.72 17.83
CA SER A 97 2.23 17.25 16.83
C SER A 97 1.85 15.93 16.18
N MET A 98 2.38 15.71 14.98
CA MET A 98 2.19 14.51 14.19
C MET A 98 3.55 13.99 13.71
N ILE A 99 3.75 12.67 13.74
CA ILE A 99 4.94 12.05 13.14
C ILE A 99 4.68 11.85 11.65
N LYS A 100 5.61 12.29 10.81
CA LYS A 100 5.69 11.92 9.40
C LYS A 100 6.87 10.97 9.23
N GLU A 101 6.56 9.71 8.92
CA GLU A 101 7.56 8.66 8.75
C GLU A 101 7.52 8.16 7.31
N GLY A 102 8.64 8.25 6.61
CA GLY A 102 8.63 8.15 5.16
C GLY A 102 9.95 7.78 4.51
N VAL A 103 9.92 7.79 3.19
CA VAL A 103 11.03 7.54 2.27
C VAL A 103 11.24 8.74 1.36
N TYR A 104 12.45 8.89 0.85
CA TYR A 104 12.80 9.93 -0.11
C TYR A 104 13.80 9.39 -1.15
N PRO A 105 13.79 9.92 -2.38
CA PRO A 105 14.68 9.45 -3.41
C PRO A 105 16.12 9.95 -3.15
N PRO A 106 17.16 9.24 -3.63
CA PRO A 106 18.55 9.54 -3.30
C PRO A 106 19.04 10.96 -3.66
N HIS A 107 18.37 11.63 -4.60
CA HIS A 107 18.74 12.97 -5.07
C HIS A 107 18.14 14.10 -4.22
N MET A 108 17.21 13.80 -3.30
CA MET A 108 16.54 14.83 -2.50
C MET A 108 17.34 15.14 -1.23
N THR A 109 17.55 16.43 -0.98
CA THR A 109 18.30 16.92 0.17
C THR A 109 17.44 17.00 1.43
N HIS A 110 18.09 17.05 2.59
CA HIS A 110 17.42 17.24 3.88
C HIS A 110 16.50 18.46 3.89
N ALA A 111 16.95 19.60 3.34
CA ALA A 111 16.17 20.83 3.31
C ALA A 111 14.93 20.72 2.40
N GLU A 112 15.04 20.03 1.26
CA GLU A 112 13.90 19.80 0.36
C GLU A 112 12.87 18.87 0.99
N VAL A 113 13.31 17.81 1.69
CA VAL A 113 12.40 16.94 2.44
C VAL A 113 11.71 17.75 3.55
N GLU A 114 12.49 18.52 4.33
CA GLU A 114 11.97 19.34 5.42
C GLU A 114 10.84 20.26 4.96
N GLU A 115 11.07 21.00 3.87
CA GLU A 115 10.09 21.96 3.33
C GLU A 115 8.73 21.30 3.02
N LYS A 116 8.73 20.03 2.61
CA LYS A 116 7.50 19.29 2.30
C LYS A 116 6.85 18.67 3.53
N VAL A 117 7.63 18.26 4.51
CA VAL A 117 7.13 17.55 5.70
C VAL A 117 6.94 18.46 6.91
N ARG A 118 7.36 19.72 6.84
CA ARG A 118 7.20 20.71 7.90
C ARG A 118 5.74 20.81 8.38
N GLY A 119 5.54 20.96 9.69
CA GLY A 119 4.24 21.28 10.28
C GLY A 119 3.97 22.79 10.26
N THR A 120 2.75 23.21 10.59
CA THR A 120 2.35 24.63 10.61
C THR A 120 3.31 25.49 11.45
N PHE A 121 3.78 24.95 12.58
CA PHE A 121 4.71 25.64 13.49
C PHE A 121 6.16 25.15 13.36
N GLY A 122 6.50 24.51 12.24
CA GLY A 122 7.79 23.85 12.06
C GLY A 122 7.78 22.41 12.55
N GLY A 123 8.93 21.96 13.05
CA GLY A 123 9.14 20.58 13.46
C GLY A 123 10.62 20.26 13.59
N ARG A 124 10.93 18.97 13.69
CA ARG A 124 12.31 18.47 13.73
C ARG A 124 12.40 17.06 13.18
N PHE A 125 13.55 16.72 12.59
CA PHE A 125 13.87 15.32 12.31
C PHE A 125 14.29 14.60 13.58
N GLU A 126 13.73 13.42 13.80
CA GLU A 126 14.29 12.42 14.72
C GLU A 126 15.34 11.56 14.03
N TYR A 127 15.15 11.28 12.72
CA TYR A 127 16.09 10.56 11.89
C TYR A 127 15.97 11.00 10.43
N PHE A 128 17.11 11.05 9.73
CA PHE A 128 17.21 11.29 8.30
C PHE A 128 18.47 10.57 7.76
N GLY A 129 18.29 9.59 6.88
CA GLY A 129 19.38 8.82 6.30
C GLY A 129 18.89 7.62 5.49
N ASP A 130 19.75 7.03 4.67
CA ASP A 130 19.48 5.79 3.93
C ASP A 130 18.16 5.77 3.13
N GLY A 131 17.75 6.94 2.59
CA GLY A 131 16.50 7.10 1.85
C GLY A 131 15.24 7.05 2.72
N ARG A 132 15.36 7.17 4.05
CA ARG A 132 14.28 7.12 5.04
C ARG A 132 14.36 8.29 6.03
N PHE A 133 13.21 8.71 6.54
CA PHE A 133 13.16 9.78 7.53
C PHE A 133 12.03 9.58 8.54
N LYS A 134 12.21 10.21 9.70
CA LYS A 134 11.16 10.41 10.71
C LYS A 134 11.19 11.86 11.17
N TYR A 135 10.11 12.59 10.91
CA TYR A 135 9.96 14.01 11.23
C TYR A 135 8.78 14.22 12.18
N VAL A 136 8.99 14.99 13.25
CA VAL A 136 7.93 15.43 14.15
C VAL A 136 7.48 16.81 13.69
N ALA A 137 6.32 16.86 13.05
CA ALA A 137 5.69 18.09 12.58
C ALA A 137 4.84 18.68 13.71
N TYR A 138 5.11 19.93 14.08
CA TYR A 138 4.31 20.64 15.09
C TYR A 138 3.03 21.19 14.46
N THR A 139 1.91 20.86 15.08
CA THR A 139 0.57 21.23 14.66
C THR A 139 -0.10 22.11 15.72
N ASP A 140 -1.29 22.63 15.39
CA ASP A 140 -2.26 23.13 16.39
C ASP A 140 -2.51 22.04 17.44
#